data_AF-A0A6L8A9M6-F1
#
_entry.id   AF-A0A6L8A9M6-F1
#
_cell.length_a   1.000
_cell.length_b   1.000
_cell.length_c   1.000
_cell.angle_alpha   90.00
_cell.angle_beta   90.00
_cell.angle_gamma   90.00
#
_symmetry.space_group_name_H-M   'P 1'
#
loop_
_entity.id
_entity.type
_entity.pdbx_description
1 polymer ?
#
loop_
_entity_poly.entity_id
_entity_poly.type
_entity_poly.pdbx_seq_one_letter_code
_entity_poly.pdbx_strand_id
1 'polypeptide(L)'
;MSDQEPNLGTKLENIWNSYSPREQFIAQRRLVDTSKCTLQELGDQLDLTRERIRQLESKIVDRFEGRVGDYVRVLRKRLVDKYGAMIPNEILARTINEELPDSSIRIKALFTKIFLRNLKYHFRNGYYLSPAGEIVISNYAHYINTNNLLLVDELTLARINLEFWYKYREEIKECLGLVRLPYGSFARNDSVSTRVLDTLKHLGIPATKEQIAEYSGVSEDRLTNRLRLIRGVVKVSNNMWALGSSKSSQYVGVVDEMLTVIEQHGGQVAVQTLKAEIKRRCNVKDSTITAYLYTAQFVIEDKMIRLSTEDDVRLRPLAQTIDGRTGNGAPYWIINVKARHLKGHSVVGLPPELAFYLKCEPNTRSRVPIHFPLDCRDMSITWRLASTTGLQIGYLADVLKKLHVREGDRVRLIVQDGSKVGFERHATID
;
A
#
# COMPACT_ATOMS: atom_id res chain seq x y z
N MET A 1 49.98 53.64 11.25
CA MET A 1 49.60 52.24 10.97
C MET A 1 48.33 51.99 11.77
N SER A 2 47.20 51.83 11.10
CA SER A 2 45.93 51.57 11.77
C SER A 2 45.91 50.10 12.19
N ASP A 3 45.99 49.85 13.50
CA ASP A 3 45.69 48.55 14.10
C ASP A 3 44.21 48.26 13.88
N GLN A 4 43.87 47.70 12.72
CA GLN A 4 42.55 47.12 12.51
C GLN A 4 42.45 45.88 13.40
N GLU A 5 41.44 45.85 14.27
CA GLU A 5 41.14 44.66 15.05
C GLU A 5 41.09 43.43 14.14
N PRO A 6 41.76 42.32 14.50
CA PRO A 6 41.72 41.11 13.69
C PRO A 6 40.28 40.63 13.48
N ASN A 7 39.96 40.22 12.24
CA ASN A 7 38.65 39.68 11.92
C ASN A 7 38.37 38.40 12.75
N LEU A 8 37.09 38.01 12.87
CA LEU A 8 36.69 36.89 13.71
C LEU A 8 37.44 35.59 13.38
N GLY A 9 37.63 35.30 12.08
CA GLY A 9 38.37 34.12 11.65
C GLY A 9 39.80 34.08 12.17
N THR A 10 40.52 35.20 12.07
CA THR A 10 41.88 35.34 12.60
C THR A 10 41.91 35.21 14.13
N LYS A 11 40.93 35.80 14.83
CA LYS A 11 40.77 35.64 16.29
C LYS A 11 40.59 34.16 16.66
N LEU A 12 39.82 33.39 15.89
CA LEU A 12 39.59 31.97 16.14
C LEU A 12 40.79 31.08 15.82
N GLU A 13 41.53 31.36 14.74
CA GLU A 13 42.78 30.66 14.44
C GLU A 13 43.82 30.88 15.55
N ASN A 14 43.92 32.10 16.08
CA ASN A 14 44.82 32.40 17.20
C ASN A 14 44.44 31.63 18.47
N ILE A 15 43.14 31.45 18.74
CA ILE A 15 42.67 30.61 19.86
C ILE A 15 43.08 29.15 19.64
N TRP A 16 42.88 28.63 18.43
CA TRP A 16 43.29 27.27 18.10
C TRP A 16 44.80 27.05 18.27
N ASN A 17 45.61 28.00 17.79
CA ASN A 17 47.06 27.94 17.90
C ASN A 17 47.55 28.09 19.35
N SER A 18 46.74 28.65 20.25
CA SER A 18 47.04 28.71 21.69
C SER A 18 46.82 27.38 22.43
N TYR A 19 46.15 26.41 21.81
CA TYR A 19 46.00 25.08 22.37
C TYR A 19 47.30 24.29 22.27
N SER A 20 47.57 23.47 23.29
CA SER A 20 48.66 22.50 23.21
C SER A 20 48.43 21.49 22.08
N PRO A 21 49.48 20.85 21.53
CA PRO A 21 49.33 19.83 20.49
C PRO A 21 48.33 18.73 20.85
N ARG A 22 48.28 18.36 22.15
CA ARG A 22 47.31 17.40 22.69
C ARG A 22 45.88 17.92 22.66
N GLU A 23 45.65 19.17 23.06
CA GLU A 23 44.32 19.80 22.99
C GLU A 23 43.86 19.95 21.54
N GLN A 24 44.75 20.33 20.61
CA GLN A 24 44.44 20.40 19.18
C GLN A 24 44.07 19.02 18.61
N PHE A 25 44.79 17.96 19.00
CA PHE A 25 44.48 16.59 18.57
C PHE A 25 43.09 16.14 19.07
N ILE A 26 42.77 16.38 20.34
CA ILE A 26 41.45 16.08 20.90
C ILE A 26 40.36 16.88 20.17
N ALA A 27 40.58 18.18 19.96
CA ALA A 27 39.63 19.05 19.27
C ALA A 27 39.37 18.58 17.84
N GLN A 28 40.43 18.22 17.10
CA GLN A 28 40.33 17.69 15.75
C GLN A 28 39.46 16.42 15.72
N ARG A 29 39.81 15.41 16.51
CA ARG A 29 39.16 14.08 16.48
C ARG A 29 37.72 14.06 17.05
N ARG A 30 37.35 15.01 17.91
CA ARG A 30 36.04 15.03 18.60
C ARG A 30 35.10 16.11 18.09
N LEU A 31 35.66 17.26 17.73
CA LEU A 31 34.89 18.47 17.47
C LEU A 31 34.84 18.79 15.97
N VAL A 32 35.89 18.46 15.22
CA VAL A 32 36.03 18.81 13.79
C VAL A 32 35.70 17.62 12.89
N ASP A 33 36.28 16.45 13.16
CA ASP A 33 36.15 15.29 12.28
C ASP A 33 34.71 14.77 12.21
N THR A 34 34.32 14.31 11.02
CA THR A 34 32.98 13.76 10.74
C THR A 34 32.78 12.41 11.43
N SER A 35 33.81 11.56 11.43
CA SER A 35 33.90 10.30 12.15
C SER A 35 34.57 10.52 13.51
N LYS A 36 33.75 10.69 14.55
CA LYS A 36 34.22 11.06 15.88
C LYS A 36 34.79 9.85 16.62
N CYS A 37 36.00 10.00 17.15
CA CYS A 37 36.54 9.04 18.11
C CYS A 37 35.75 9.09 19.42
N THR A 38 35.62 7.94 20.08
CA THR A 38 35.06 7.88 21.43
C THR A 38 36.05 8.47 22.44
N LEU A 39 35.55 8.87 23.61
CA LEU A 39 36.41 9.35 24.70
C LEU A 39 37.38 8.26 25.18
N GLN A 40 36.98 6.98 25.06
CA GLN A 40 37.81 5.85 25.44
C GLN A 40 38.96 5.65 24.44
N GLU A 41 38.66 5.62 23.14
CA GLU A 41 39.68 5.49 22.08
C GLU A 41 40.75 6.57 22.16
N LEU A 42 40.36 7.81 22.44
CA LEU A 42 41.33 8.89 22.63
C LEU A 42 42.10 8.79 23.94
N GLY A 43 41.48 8.21 24.97
CA GLY A 43 42.15 7.88 26.21
C GLY A 43 43.28 6.88 25.97
N ASP A 44 42.97 5.80 25.25
CA ASP A 44 43.93 4.75 24.91
C ASP A 44 45.06 5.29 24.01
N GLN A 45 44.76 6.16 23.03
CA GLN A 45 45.77 6.75 22.13
C GLN A 45 46.70 7.75 22.81
N LEU A 46 46.23 8.44 23.85
CA LEU A 46 46.99 9.51 24.51
C LEU A 46 47.53 9.09 25.90
N ASP A 47 47.31 7.84 26.29
CA ASP A 47 47.60 7.30 27.62
C ASP A 47 46.94 8.14 28.73
N LEU A 48 45.63 8.38 28.59
CA LEU A 48 44.81 9.17 29.50
C LEU A 48 43.50 8.45 29.84
N THR A 49 42.97 8.73 31.02
CA THR A 49 41.63 8.23 31.37
C THR A 49 40.55 8.90 30.52
N ARG A 50 39.46 8.17 30.26
CA ARG A 50 38.25 8.70 29.61
C ARG A 50 37.76 10.01 30.24
N GLU A 51 37.80 10.08 31.57
CA GLU A 51 37.38 11.26 32.31
C GLU A 51 38.33 12.44 32.08
N ARG A 52 39.65 12.19 31.98
CA ARG A 52 40.60 13.24 31.66
C ARG A 52 40.41 13.80 30.25
N ILE A 53 40.12 12.95 29.26
CA ILE A 53 39.77 13.41 27.91
C ILE A 53 38.51 14.28 27.94
N ARG A 54 37.47 13.88 28.68
CA ARG A 54 36.23 14.67 28.84
C ARG A 54 36.51 16.06 29.42
N GLN A 55 37.36 16.14 30.45
CA GLN A 55 37.74 17.42 31.07
C GLN A 55 38.50 18.32 30.10
N LEU A 56 39.44 17.76 29.32
CA LEU A 56 40.17 18.51 28.29
C LEU A 56 39.23 18.99 27.18
N GLU A 57 38.31 18.15 26.71
CA GLU A 57 37.28 18.55 25.73
C GLU A 57 36.43 19.71 26.27
N SER A 58 35.96 19.64 27.52
CA SER A 58 35.21 20.74 28.14
C SER A 58 36.04 22.02 28.17
N LYS A 59 37.29 21.94 28.64
CA LYS A 59 38.18 23.11 28.72
C LYS A 59 38.45 23.77 27.37
N ILE A 60 38.59 22.97 26.30
CA ILE A 60 38.73 23.47 24.93
C ILE A 60 37.48 24.24 24.52
N VAL A 61 36.30 23.63 24.70
CA VAL A 61 35.02 24.23 24.34
C VAL A 61 34.76 25.52 25.13
N ASP A 62 34.97 25.48 26.45
CA ASP A 62 34.74 26.64 27.33
C ASP A 62 35.68 27.80 26.98
N ARG A 63 36.95 27.52 26.64
CA ARG A 63 37.90 28.55 26.21
C ARG A 63 37.50 29.18 24.88
N PHE A 64 37.03 28.37 23.93
CA PHE A 64 36.59 28.86 22.63
C PHE A 64 35.30 29.68 22.78
N GLU A 65 34.30 29.13 23.48
CA GLU A 65 33.00 29.75 23.73
C GLU A 65 33.13 31.07 24.49
N GLY A 66 33.99 31.14 25.51
CA GLY A 66 34.24 32.38 26.25
C GLY A 66 34.80 33.52 25.39
N ARG A 67 35.37 33.22 24.21
CA ARG A 67 35.90 34.23 23.28
C ARG A 67 34.93 34.62 22.16
N VAL A 68 33.98 33.75 21.83
CA VAL A 68 32.98 34.00 20.77
C VAL A 68 31.56 34.15 21.29
N GLY A 69 31.34 34.06 22.60
CA GLY A 69 30.00 33.98 23.19
C GLY A 69 29.08 35.12 22.78
N ASP A 70 29.55 36.37 22.81
CA ASP A 70 28.75 37.53 22.39
C ASP A 70 28.45 37.49 20.89
N TYR A 71 29.43 37.09 20.08
CA TYR A 71 29.27 36.95 18.65
C TYR A 71 28.26 35.84 18.29
N VAL A 72 28.38 34.66 18.91
CA VAL A 72 27.43 33.55 18.80
C VAL A 72 26.03 33.99 19.24
N ARG A 73 25.92 34.80 20.31
CA ARG A 73 24.63 35.33 20.80
C ARG A 73 23.97 36.24 19.77
N VAL A 74 24.72 37.17 19.17
CA VAL A 74 24.22 38.09 18.13
C VAL A 74 23.83 37.33 16.87
N LEU A 75 24.69 36.44 16.40
CA LEU A 75 24.42 35.62 15.21
C LEU A 75 23.20 34.72 15.40
N ARG A 76 23.09 34.09 16.57
CA ARG A 76 21.91 33.30 16.95
C ARG A 76 20.66 34.15 16.90
N LYS A 77 20.66 35.33 17.53
CA LYS A 77 19.51 36.24 17.52
C LYS A 77 19.10 36.57 16.08
N ARG A 78 20.06 36.94 15.22
CA ARG A 78 19.80 37.26 13.80
C ARG A 78 19.16 36.09 13.04
N LEU A 79 19.65 34.87 13.23
CA LEU A 79 19.08 33.68 12.58
C LEU A 79 17.70 33.34 13.12
N VAL A 80 17.49 33.44 14.43
CA VAL A 80 16.18 33.19 15.06
C VAL A 80 15.16 34.25 14.65
N ASP A 81 15.54 35.53 14.61
CA ASP A 81 14.64 36.62 14.21
C ASP A 81 14.21 36.46 12.74
N LYS A 82 15.14 36.01 11.87
CA LYS A 82 14.88 35.84 10.44
C LYS A 82 14.11 34.56 10.09
N TYR A 83 14.54 33.42 10.63
CA TYR A 83 14.05 32.10 10.22
C TYR A 83 13.19 31.42 11.30
N GLY A 84 13.16 31.97 12.52
CA GLY A 84 12.30 31.49 13.59
C GLY A 84 12.57 30.03 13.96
N ALA A 85 11.54 29.19 13.83
CA ALA A 85 11.52 27.83 14.33
C ALA A 85 12.19 26.80 13.40
N MET A 86 12.42 27.14 12.13
CA MET A 86 13.00 26.25 11.14
C MET A 86 14.12 26.97 10.39
N ILE A 87 15.35 26.45 10.47
CA ILE A 87 16.51 27.01 9.76
C ILE A 87 17.01 25.97 8.77
N PRO A 88 16.98 26.24 7.45
CA PRO A 88 17.58 25.33 6.48
C PRO A 88 19.08 25.14 6.75
N ASN A 89 19.56 23.90 6.66
CA ASN A 89 20.97 23.57 6.89
C ASN A 89 21.90 24.33 5.94
N GLU A 90 21.49 24.48 4.68
CA GLU A 90 22.24 25.23 3.68
C GLU A 90 22.40 26.70 4.05
N ILE A 91 21.37 27.30 4.64
CA ILE A 91 21.41 28.68 5.13
C ILE A 91 22.37 28.79 6.31
N LEU A 92 22.34 27.85 7.26
CA LEU A 92 23.28 27.84 8.37
C LEU A 92 24.73 27.70 7.87
N ALA A 93 24.98 26.74 6.98
CA ALA A 93 26.30 26.50 6.40
C ALA A 93 26.82 27.72 5.64
N ARG A 94 25.97 28.36 4.82
CA ARG A 94 26.30 29.59 4.11
C ARG A 94 26.60 30.73 5.08
N THR A 95 25.75 30.94 6.08
CA THR A 95 25.95 32.00 7.07
C THR A 95 27.28 31.83 7.79
N ILE A 96 27.64 30.61 8.21
CA ILE A 96 28.93 30.37 8.88
C ILE A 96 30.10 30.63 7.92
N ASN A 97 29.99 30.27 6.64
CA ASN A 97 31.01 30.56 5.65
C ASN A 97 31.18 32.07 5.41
N GLU A 98 30.09 32.83 5.35
CA GLU A 98 30.11 34.29 5.17
C GLU A 98 30.72 35.01 6.37
N GLU A 99 30.49 34.51 7.58
CA GLU A 99 31.03 35.08 8.82
C GLU A 99 32.50 34.70 9.07
N LEU A 100 32.98 33.64 8.41
CA LEU A 100 34.32 33.10 8.56
C LEU A 100 34.98 32.82 7.20
N PRO A 101 35.01 33.77 6.24
CA PRO A 101 35.35 33.49 4.84
C PRO A 101 36.72 32.83 4.69
N ASP A 102 37.74 33.42 5.34
CA ASP A 102 39.15 33.00 5.26
C ASP A 102 39.58 32.00 6.34
N SER A 103 38.63 31.52 7.15
CA SER A 103 38.97 30.55 8.21
C SER A 103 39.17 29.15 7.64
N SER A 104 40.09 28.40 8.23
CA SER A 104 40.27 27.00 7.85
C SER A 104 39.02 26.17 8.12
N ILE A 105 38.89 25.03 7.42
CA ILE A 105 37.77 24.10 7.55
C ILE A 105 37.59 23.65 9.02
N ARG A 106 38.70 23.44 9.75
CA ARG A 106 38.68 23.06 11.17
C ARG A 106 38.03 24.12 12.06
N ILE A 107 38.34 25.40 11.82
CA ILE A 107 37.77 26.51 12.60
C ILE A 107 36.28 26.65 12.30
N LYS A 108 35.90 26.55 11.02
CA LYS A 108 34.49 26.55 10.62
C LYS A 108 33.73 25.42 11.31
N ALA A 109 34.25 24.19 11.27
CA ALA A 109 33.62 23.04 11.92
C ALA A 109 33.50 23.20 13.46
N LEU A 110 34.57 23.66 14.12
CA LEU A 110 34.55 23.91 15.56
C LEU A 110 33.54 25.00 15.93
N PHE A 111 33.53 26.11 15.17
CA PHE A 111 32.56 27.17 15.34
C PHE A 111 31.13 26.68 15.13
N THR A 112 30.86 25.93 14.05
CA THR A 112 29.54 25.30 13.80
C THR A 112 29.11 24.45 14.98
N LYS A 113 29.99 23.61 15.54
CA LYS A 113 29.64 22.75 16.67
C LYS A 113 29.26 23.55 17.92
N ILE A 114 30.03 24.58 18.25
CA ILE A 114 29.76 25.44 19.42
C ILE A 114 28.50 26.28 19.19
N PHE A 115 28.32 26.77 17.97
CA PHE A 115 27.13 27.50 17.56
C PHE A 115 25.87 26.64 17.70
N LEU A 116 25.88 25.40 17.19
CA LEU A 116 24.76 24.47 17.29
C LEU A 116 24.42 24.09 18.73
N ARG A 117 25.43 23.89 19.59
CA ARG A 117 25.23 23.67 21.03
C ARG A 117 24.46 24.83 21.68
N ASN A 118 24.77 26.06 21.27
CA ASN A 118 24.12 27.27 21.76
C ASN A 118 22.75 27.55 21.12
N LEU A 119 22.55 27.09 19.88
CA LEU A 119 21.30 27.27 19.16
C LEU A 119 20.16 26.47 19.81
N LYS A 120 20.48 25.28 20.37
CA LYS A 120 19.51 24.33 20.97
C LYS A 120 18.46 23.82 19.98
N TYR A 121 18.83 23.75 18.70
CA TYR A 121 17.96 23.22 17.64
C TYR A 121 18.37 21.79 17.31
N HIS A 122 17.41 21.00 16.85
CA HIS A 122 17.60 19.61 16.44
C HIS A 122 17.63 19.49 14.92
N PHE A 123 18.59 18.74 14.39
CA PHE A 123 18.68 18.52 12.95
C PHE A 123 17.70 17.41 12.52
N ARG A 124 16.87 17.70 11.53
CA ARG A 124 15.90 16.76 10.93
C ARG A 124 15.73 17.09 9.45
N ASN A 125 16.00 16.11 8.58
CA ASN A 125 15.74 16.16 7.14
C ASN A 125 16.13 17.49 6.46
N GLY A 126 17.35 17.98 6.69
CA GLY A 126 17.86 19.20 6.06
C GLY A 126 17.55 20.50 6.83
N TYR A 127 16.85 20.43 7.95
CA TYR A 127 16.46 21.58 8.75
C TYR A 127 16.96 21.47 10.20
N TYR A 128 17.32 22.60 10.80
CA TYR A 128 17.48 22.74 12.24
C TYR A 128 16.16 23.28 12.81
N LEU A 129 15.57 22.54 13.75
CA LEU A 129 14.27 22.82 14.35
C LEU A 129 14.43 23.29 15.79
N SER A 130 13.80 24.40 16.14
CA SER A 130 13.69 24.81 17.54
C SER A 130 12.89 23.76 18.34
N PRO A 131 12.96 23.74 19.68
CA PRO A 131 12.13 22.82 20.47
C PRO A 131 10.62 22.92 20.14
N ALA A 132 10.12 24.14 19.89
CA ALA A 132 8.75 24.36 19.44
C ALA A 132 8.52 23.85 18.01
N GLY A 133 9.47 24.09 17.09
CA GLY A 133 9.40 23.58 15.72
C GLY A 133 9.38 22.05 15.65
N GLU A 134 10.18 21.37 16.48
CA GLU A 134 10.23 19.91 16.56
C GLU A 134 8.88 19.32 17.00
N ILE A 135 8.23 19.94 17.99
CA ILE A 135 6.89 19.54 18.44
C ILE A 135 5.88 19.68 17.29
N VAL A 136 5.90 20.81 16.58
CA VAL A 136 4.96 21.06 15.48
C VAL A 136 5.18 20.08 14.32
N ILE A 137 6.43 19.88 13.87
CA ILE A 137 6.75 18.91 12.81
C ILE A 137 6.39 17.48 13.24
N SER A 138 6.57 17.15 14.52
CA SER A 138 6.16 15.85 15.06
C SER A 138 4.64 15.68 15.07
N ASN A 139 3.87 16.73 15.34
CA ASN A 139 2.41 16.70 15.22
C ASN A 139 1.96 16.46 13.78
N TYR A 140 2.59 17.12 12.81
CA TYR A 140 2.36 16.85 11.39
C TYR A 140 2.65 15.39 11.02
N ALA A 141 3.84 14.90 11.38
CA ALA A 141 4.25 13.53 11.10
C ALA A 141 3.31 12.51 11.77
N HIS A 142 2.93 12.76 13.02
CA HIS A 142 1.98 11.94 13.77
C HIS A 142 0.61 11.92 13.08
N TYR A 143 0.07 13.07 12.70
CA TYR A 143 -1.22 13.15 12.02
C TYR A 143 -1.23 12.34 10.71
N ILE A 144 -0.16 12.45 9.91
CA ILE A 144 -0.02 11.69 8.65
C ILE A 144 0.05 10.18 8.92
N ASN A 145 0.81 9.76 9.93
CA ASN A 145 1.00 8.35 10.27
C ASN A 145 -0.25 7.71 10.89
N THR A 146 -0.84 8.34 11.90
CA THR A 146 -1.92 7.76 12.71
C THR A 146 -3.21 7.58 11.92
N ASN A 147 -3.49 8.50 11.00
CA ASN A 147 -4.66 8.39 10.13
C ASN A 147 -4.42 7.48 8.91
N ASN A 148 -3.22 6.88 8.81
CA ASN A 148 -2.78 6.06 7.68
C ASN A 148 -3.13 6.73 6.32
N LEU A 149 -2.94 8.04 6.26
CA LEU A 149 -3.31 8.86 5.12
C LEU A 149 -2.26 8.66 4.03
N LEU A 150 -2.67 7.98 2.96
CA LEU A 150 -1.86 7.91 1.74
C LEU A 150 -1.80 9.26 1.02
N LEU A 151 -2.78 10.12 1.26
CA LEU A 151 -2.89 11.46 0.71
C LEU A 151 -3.27 12.46 1.80
N VAL A 152 -2.67 13.65 1.73
CA VAL A 152 -3.08 14.83 2.49
C VAL A 152 -3.22 16.02 1.56
N ASP A 153 -4.17 16.91 1.82
CA ASP A 153 -4.24 18.19 1.10
C ASP A 153 -3.71 19.33 1.95
N GLU A 154 -3.49 20.47 1.28
CA GLU A 154 -2.97 21.69 1.89
C GLU A 154 -3.86 22.21 3.03
N LEU A 155 -5.19 22.13 2.88
CA LEU A 155 -6.12 22.56 3.92
C LEU A 155 -6.02 21.69 5.18
N THR A 156 -5.85 20.37 4.99
CA THR A 156 -5.67 19.41 6.08
C THR A 156 -4.39 19.71 6.86
N LEU A 157 -3.29 19.99 6.15
CA LEU A 157 -2.02 20.38 6.78
C LEU A 157 -2.14 21.75 7.48
N ALA A 158 -2.75 22.74 6.84
CA ALA A 158 -2.96 24.05 7.44
C ALA A 158 -3.77 23.99 8.74
N ARG A 159 -4.73 23.07 8.84
CA ARG A 159 -5.57 22.89 10.06
C ARG A 159 -4.82 22.39 11.28
N ILE A 160 -3.67 21.74 11.11
CA ILE A 160 -2.88 21.23 12.24
C ILE A 160 -2.28 22.39 13.04
N ASN A 161 -1.70 23.37 12.34
CA ASN A 161 -1.23 24.62 12.92
C ASN A 161 -1.19 25.71 11.85
N LEU A 162 -2.21 26.56 11.83
CA LEU A 162 -2.44 27.52 10.75
C LEU A 162 -1.32 28.56 10.64
N GLU A 163 -0.94 29.16 11.76
CA GLU A 163 0.12 30.18 11.82
C GLU A 163 1.46 29.61 11.36
N PHE A 164 1.81 28.42 11.85
CA PHE A 164 3.06 27.75 11.50
C PHE A 164 3.07 27.32 10.03
N TRP A 165 1.95 26.81 9.51
CA TRP A 165 1.81 26.45 8.10
C TRP A 165 2.03 27.66 7.19
N TYR A 166 1.36 28.79 7.44
CA TYR A 166 1.52 29.98 6.61
C TYR A 166 2.97 30.49 6.55
N LYS A 167 3.71 30.33 7.66
CA LYS A 167 5.09 30.78 7.75
C LYS A 167 6.09 29.80 7.12
N TYR A 168 5.88 28.49 7.22
CA TYR A 168 6.88 27.46 6.87
C TYR A 168 6.36 26.38 5.90
N ARG A 169 5.36 26.66 5.07
CA ARG A 169 4.69 25.64 4.26
C ARG A 169 5.63 24.78 3.40
N GLU A 170 6.65 25.37 2.78
CA GLU A 170 7.55 24.62 1.89
C GLU A 170 8.56 23.82 2.71
N GLU A 171 9.08 24.42 3.78
CA GLU A 171 9.99 23.79 4.73
C GLU A 171 9.32 22.60 5.43
N ILE A 172 8.04 22.70 5.79
CA ILE A 172 7.26 21.60 6.36
C ILE A 172 7.15 20.45 5.35
N LYS A 173 6.80 20.75 4.08
CA LYS A 173 6.68 19.72 3.03
C LYS A 173 8.01 19.00 2.83
N GLU A 174 9.10 19.74 2.68
CA GLU A 174 10.44 19.18 2.51
C GLU A 174 10.91 18.39 3.73
N CYS A 175 10.76 18.94 4.93
CA CYS A 175 11.15 18.29 6.18
C CYS A 175 10.37 16.98 6.41
N LEU A 176 9.11 16.91 5.97
CA LEU A 176 8.29 15.71 6.03
C LEU A 176 8.49 14.75 4.85
N GLY A 177 9.28 15.12 3.85
CA GLY A 177 9.50 14.34 2.63
C GLY A 177 8.23 14.18 1.79
N LEU A 178 7.38 15.21 1.75
CA LEU A 178 6.15 15.21 0.98
C LEU A 178 6.41 15.62 -0.47
N VAL A 179 5.88 14.83 -1.39
CA VAL A 179 5.87 15.13 -2.82
C VAL A 179 4.47 15.58 -3.23
N ARG A 180 4.43 16.60 -4.10
CA ARG A 180 3.18 17.08 -4.69
C ARG A 180 2.77 16.18 -5.85
N LEU A 181 1.53 15.73 -5.84
CA LEU A 181 0.93 14.93 -6.91
C LEU A 181 0.24 15.83 -7.95
N PRO A 182 -0.09 15.30 -9.14
CA PRO A 182 -0.59 16.10 -10.27
C PRO A 182 -1.78 17.00 -9.94
N TYR A 183 -2.72 16.53 -9.10
CA TYR A 183 -3.95 17.26 -8.77
C TYR A 183 -3.89 17.97 -7.42
N GLY A 184 -2.69 18.15 -6.87
CA GLY A 184 -2.44 19.03 -5.74
C GLY A 184 -2.47 18.37 -4.36
N SER A 185 -2.79 17.08 -4.26
CA SER A 185 -2.56 16.33 -3.01
C SER A 185 -1.07 16.12 -2.77
N PHE A 186 -0.71 15.87 -1.52
CA PHE A 186 0.64 15.51 -1.09
C PHE A 186 0.67 14.07 -0.60
N ALA A 187 1.78 13.39 -0.87
CA ALA A 187 2.06 12.04 -0.39
C ALA A 187 3.53 11.90 -0.01
N ARG A 188 3.90 10.82 0.69
CA ARG A 188 5.32 10.51 0.96
C ARG A 188 6.09 10.00 -0.25
N ASN A 189 5.37 9.51 -1.25
CA ASN A 189 5.94 9.04 -2.49
C ASN A 189 4.96 9.20 -3.64
N ASP A 190 5.53 9.29 -4.83
CA ASP A 190 4.79 9.28 -6.07
C ASP A 190 4.67 7.84 -6.58
N SER A 191 3.71 7.10 -6.03
CA SER A 191 3.44 5.70 -6.39
C SER A 191 2.15 5.59 -7.20
N VAL A 192 1.97 4.45 -7.88
CA VAL A 192 0.71 4.14 -8.58
C VAL A 192 -0.50 4.33 -7.67
N SER A 193 -0.40 3.91 -6.40
CA SER A 193 -1.51 4.00 -5.46
C SER A 193 -1.83 5.45 -5.10
N THR A 194 -0.83 6.30 -4.87
CA THR A 194 -1.03 7.71 -4.51
C THR A 194 -1.55 8.51 -5.70
N ARG A 195 -1.05 8.24 -6.92
CA ARG A 195 -1.56 8.84 -8.16
C ARG A 195 -3.02 8.47 -8.43
N VAL A 196 -3.41 7.21 -8.24
CA VAL A 196 -4.81 6.78 -8.41
C VAL A 196 -5.72 7.47 -7.40
N LEU A 197 -5.32 7.53 -6.13
CA LEU A 197 -6.12 8.20 -5.10
C LEU A 197 -6.27 9.70 -5.40
N ASP A 198 -5.20 10.37 -5.86
CA ASP A 198 -5.20 11.79 -6.18
C ASP A 198 -6.12 12.08 -7.38
N THR A 199 -6.04 11.21 -8.39
CA THR A 199 -6.92 11.24 -9.56
C THR A 199 -8.39 11.06 -9.18
N LEU A 200 -8.72 10.04 -8.39
CA LEU A 200 -10.11 9.80 -7.98
C LEU A 200 -10.65 10.90 -7.06
N LYS A 201 -9.79 11.49 -6.23
CA LYS A 201 -10.14 12.67 -5.42
C LYS A 201 -10.45 13.87 -6.30
N HIS A 202 -9.62 14.11 -7.32
CA HIS A 202 -9.80 15.20 -8.27
C HIS A 202 -11.09 15.05 -9.08
N LEU A 203 -11.37 13.85 -9.60
CA LEU A 203 -12.57 13.58 -10.38
C LEU A 203 -13.84 13.74 -9.53
N GLY A 204 -13.80 13.35 -8.26
CA GLY A 204 -14.94 13.48 -7.32
C GLY A 204 -16.15 12.59 -7.67
N ILE A 205 -16.08 11.85 -8.79
CA ILE A 205 -17.12 10.95 -9.31
C ILE A 205 -16.49 9.59 -9.66
N PRO A 206 -17.30 8.52 -9.76
CA PRO A 206 -16.85 7.25 -10.31
C PRO A 206 -16.19 7.40 -11.69
N ALA A 207 -15.09 6.68 -11.89
CA ALA A 207 -14.30 6.74 -13.12
C ALA A 207 -13.94 5.34 -13.64
N THR A 208 -13.85 5.22 -14.96
CA THR A 208 -13.40 3.98 -15.65
C THR A 208 -11.89 3.76 -15.49
N LYS A 209 -11.40 2.56 -15.81
CA LYS A 209 -9.95 2.28 -15.73
C LYS A 209 -9.16 3.12 -16.74
N GLU A 210 -9.75 3.29 -17.91
CA GLU A 210 -9.25 4.08 -19.04
C GLU A 210 -9.09 5.54 -18.60
N GLN A 211 -10.13 6.13 -17.99
CA GLN A 211 -10.08 7.49 -17.44
C GLN A 211 -9.06 7.62 -16.30
N ILE A 212 -9.00 6.64 -15.38
CA ILE A 212 -8.00 6.68 -14.30
C ILE A 212 -6.58 6.62 -14.89
N ALA A 213 -6.35 5.80 -15.91
CA ALA A 213 -5.05 5.67 -16.57
C ALA A 213 -4.62 6.98 -17.23
N GLU A 214 -5.52 7.60 -17.98
CA GLU A 214 -5.32 8.88 -18.65
C GLU A 214 -4.93 9.99 -17.64
N TYR A 215 -5.75 10.17 -16.60
CA TYR A 215 -5.55 11.25 -15.64
C TYR A 215 -4.41 11.00 -14.66
N SER A 216 -4.14 9.74 -14.27
CA SER A 216 -3.03 9.42 -13.36
C SER A 216 -1.67 9.32 -14.06
N GLY A 217 -1.66 9.22 -15.39
CA GLY A 217 -0.46 8.90 -16.18
C GLY A 217 0.07 7.49 -15.91
N VAL A 218 -0.76 6.58 -15.40
CA VAL A 218 -0.40 5.18 -15.14
C VAL A 218 -1.06 4.29 -16.20
N SER A 219 -0.28 3.46 -16.88
CA SER A 219 -0.79 2.49 -17.86
C SER A 219 -1.88 1.58 -17.29
N GLU A 220 -2.92 1.28 -18.08
CA GLU A 220 -4.03 0.39 -17.68
C GLU A 220 -3.59 -1.00 -17.18
N ASP A 221 -2.54 -1.58 -17.77
CA ASP A 221 -1.98 -2.87 -17.36
C ASP A 221 -1.56 -2.87 -15.89
N ARG A 222 -0.95 -1.76 -15.43
CA ARG A 222 -0.54 -1.58 -14.04
C ARG A 222 -1.72 -1.36 -13.09
N LEU A 223 -2.87 -0.93 -13.60
CA LEU A 223 -4.08 -0.70 -12.81
C LEU A 223 -4.90 -1.97 -12.59
N THR A 224 -4.91 -2.90 -13.55
CA THR A 224 -5.85 -4.05 -13.60
C THR A 224 -5.92 -4.85 -12.30
N ASN A 225 -4.78 -5.16 -11.68
CA ASN A 225 -4.74 -5.90 -10.41
C ASN A 225 -4.57 -4.98 -9.19
N ARG A 226 -4.24 -3.71 -9.39
CA ARG A 226 -3.82 -2.80 -8.32
C ARG A 226 -4.97 -2.05 -7.69
N LEU A 227 -6.00 -1.68 -8.45
CA LEU A 227 -7.14 -0.89 -7.95
C LEU A 227 -7.84 -1.53 -6.75
N ARG A 228 -7.97 -2.87 -6.74
CA ARG A 228 -8.58 -3.63 -5.62
C ARG A 228 -7.76 -3.60 -4.33
N LEU A 229 -6.46 -3.36 -4.45
CA LEU A 229 -5.52 -3.41 -3.32
C LEU A 229 -5.33 -2.02 -2.69
N ILE A 230 -5.80 -0.96 -3.35
CA ILE A 230 -5.67 0.39 -2.84
C ILE A 230 -6.76 0.61 -1.78
N ARG A 231 -6.33 0.77 -0.53
CA ARG A 231 -7.21 1.10 0.59
C ARG A 231 -8.01 2.36 0.27
N GLY A 232 -9.33 2.30 0.44
CA GLY A 232 -10.22 3.42 0.17
C GLY A 232 -10.63 3.57 -1.30
N VAL A 233 -10.22 2.68 -2.20
CA VAL A 233 -10.76 2.60 -3.56
C VAL A 233 -11.75 1.45 -3.64
N VAL A 234 -12.94 1.70 -4.18
CA VAL A 234 -14.02 0.72 -4.31
C VAL A 234 -14.48 0.59 -5.76
N LYS A 235 -14.89 -0.61 -6.15
CA LYS A 235 -15.53 -0.86 -7.45
C LYS A 235 -17.03 -0.56 -7.30
N VAL A 236 -17.55 0.32 -8.16
CA VAL A 236 -18.96 0.78 -8.12
C VAL A 236 -19.79 0.39 -9.34
N SER A 237 -19.16 -0.16 -10.38
CA SER A 237 -19.84 -0.87 -11.48
C SER A 237 -18.87 -1.87 -12.11
N ASN A 238 -19.28 -2.58 -13.17
CA ASN A 238 -18.39 -3.53 -13.85
C ASN A 238 -17.07 -2.88 -14.34
N ASN A 239 -17.09 -1.60 -14.69
CA ASN A 239 -15.93 -0.86 -15.21
C ASN A 239 -15.56 0.41 -14.42
N MET A 240 -16.33 0.82 -13.41
CA MET A 240 -16.09 2.06 -12.66
C MET A 240 -15.56 1.85 -11.24
N TRP A 241 -14.72 2.79 -10.80
CA TRP A 241 -14.07 2.85 -9.50
C TRP A 241 -14.22 4.24 -8.87
N ALA A 242 -14.28 4.31 -7.54
CA ALA A 242 -14.43 5.55 -6.79
C ALA A 242 -13.68 5.50 -5.45
N LEU A 243 -13.53 6.65 -4.79
CA LEU A 243 -13.12 6.70 -3.39
C LEU A 243 -14.27 6.22 -2.48
N GLY A 244 -13.94 5.39 -1.50
CA GLY A 244 -14.85 4.84 -0.51
C GLY A 244 -15.26 5.89 0.52
N SER A 245 -16.24 6.72 0.16
CA SER A 245 -16.96 7.61 1.09
C SER A 245 -18.35 8.03 0.59
N SER A 246 -18.79 7.53 -0.56
CA SER A 246 -20.12 7.81 -1.11
C SER A 246 -21.10 6.74 -0.67
N LYS A 247 -22.32 7.14 -0.32
CA LYS A 247 -23.50 6.29 -0.07
C LYS A 247 -23.89 5.35 -1.25
N SER A 248 -22.98 5.09 -2.19
CA SER A 248 -23.14 4.07 -3.21
C SER A 248 -22.83 2.71 -2.59
N SER A 249 -23.84 1.84 -2.52
CA SER A 249 -23.67 0.42 -2.27
C SER A 249 -22.47 -0.10 -3.06
N GLN A 250 -21.59 -0.83 -2.40
CA GLN A 250 -20.51 -1.53 -3.09
C GLN A 250 -21.14 -2.33 -4.23
N TYR A 251 -20.61 -2.19 -5.45
CA TYR A 251 -21.13 -2.96 -6.58
C TYR A 251 -20.71 -4.41 -6.42
N VAL A 252 -21.66 -5.25 -6.01
CA VAL A 252 -21.42 -6.68 -5.76
C VAL A 252 -21.53 -7.48 -7.07
N GLY A 253 -22.23 -6.96 -8.09
CA GLY A 253 -22.30 -7.55 -9.43
C GLY A 253 -23.62 -7.27 -10.14
N VAL A 254 -23.75 -7.71 -11.41
CA VAL A 254 -25.02 -7.62 -12.17
C VAL A 254 -26.12 -8.43 -11.48
N VAL A 255 -25.76 -9.59 -10.92
CA VAL A 255 -26.69 -10.47 -10.21
C VAL A 255 -27.26 -9.78 -8.98
N ASP A 256 -26.44 -9.13 -8.15
CA ASP A 256 -26.92 -8.47 -6.93
C ASP A 256 -27.82 -7.27 -7.23
N GLU A 257 -27.55 -6.55 -8.32
CA GLU A 257 -28.45 -5.50 -8.81
C GLU A 257 -29.77 -6.10 -9.33
N MET A 258 -29.73 -7.27 -9.97
CA MET A 258 -30.96 -7.98 -10.35
C MET A 258 -31.77 -8.38 -9.11
N LEU A 259 -31.11 -8.91 -8.07
CA LEU A 259 -31.74 -9.23 -6.79
C LEU A 259 -32.37 -7.99 -6.16
N THR A 260 -31.63 -6.87 -6.12
CA THR A 260 -32.09 -5.60 -5.57
C THR A 260 -33.32 -5.07 -6.31
N VAL A 261 -33.34 -5.12 -7.65
CA VAL A 261 -34.49 -4.66 -8.44
C VAL A 261 -35.71 -5.54 -8.20
N ILE A 262 -35.53 -6.87 -8.15
CA ILE A 262 -36.62 -7.82 -7.86
C ILE A 262 -37.20 -7.55 -6.46
N GLU A 263 -36.34 -7.38 -5.45
CA GLU A 263 -36.75 -7.07 -4.08
C GLU A 263 -37.50 -5.73 -3.98
N GLN A 264 -37.01 -4.68 -4.66
CA GLN A 264 -37.66 -3.37 -4.73
C GLN A 264 -39.05 -3.40 -5.37
N HIS A 265 -39.33 -4.41 -6.20
CA HIS A 265 -40.65 -4.64 -6.81
C HIS A 265 -41.50 -5.66 -6.02
N GLY A 266 -41.16 -5.93 -4.76
CA GLY A 266 -41.92 -6.83 -3.90
C GLY A 266 -41.66 -8.31 -4.17
N GLY A 267 -40.48 -8.66 -4.68
CA GLY A 267 -40.03 -10.04 -4.88
C GLY A 267 -40.27 -10.62 -6.28
N GLN A 268 -40.97 -9.89 -7.16
CA GLN A 268 -41.15 -10.25 -8.56
C GLN A 268 -41.26 -9.01 -9.47
N VAL A 269 -40.78 -9.10 -10.71
CA VAL A 269 -40.80 -7.97 -11.65
C VAL A 269 -40.93 -8.46 -13.08
N ALA A 270 -41.47 -7.65 -13.99
CA ALA A 270 -41.48 -7.99 -15.42
C ALA A 270 -40.05 -8.03 -15.99
N VAL A 271 -39.73 -9.04 -16.80
CA VAL A 271 -38.38 -9.22 -17.37
C VAL A 271 -37.90 -7.99 -18.13
N GLN A 272 -38.80 -7.30 -18.86
CA GLN A 272 -38.45 -6.08 -19.60
C GLN A 272 -38.12 -4.90 -18.68
N THR A 273 -38.87 -4.74 -17.59
CA THR A 273 -38.60 -3.72 -16.55
C THR A 273 -37.24 -3.97 -15.90
N LEU A 274 -36.96 -5.22 -15.51
CA LEU A 274 -35.66 -5.60 -14.97
C LEU A 274 -34.52 -5.28 -15.95
N LYS A 275 -34.64 -5.68 -17.22
CA LYS A 275 -33.63 -5.40 -18.24
C LYS A 275 -33.37 -3.90 -18.41
N ALA A 276 -34.42 -3.07 -18.45
CA ALA A 276 -34.30 -1.62 -18.58
C ALA A 276 -33.57 -1.01 -17.37
N GLU A 277 -33.94 -1.43 -16.16
CA GLU A 277 -33.33 -0.96 -14.92
C GLU A 277 -31.85 -1.35 -14.80
N ILE A 278 -31.51 -2.61 -15.10
CA ILE A 278 -30.14 -3.10 -15.02
C ILE A 278 -29.25 -2.44 -16.08
N LYS A 279 -29.76 -2.19 -17.30
CA LYS A 279 -29.02 -1.41 -18.30
C LYS A 279 -28.70 -0.01 -17.80
N ARG A 280 -29.69 0.67 -17.20
CA ARG A 280 -29.53 2.01 -16.64
C ARG A 280 -28.54 2.05 -15.48
N ARG A 281 -28.59 1.08 -14.56
CA ARG A 281 -27.76 1.03 -13.34
C ARG A 281 -26.33 0.53 -13.59
N CYS A 282 -26.17 -0.48 -14.43
CA CYS A 282 -24.91 -1.24 -14.54
C CYS A 282 -24.12 -1.01 -15.83
N ASN A 283 -24.71 -0.34 -16.84
CA ASN A 283 -24.13 -0.16 -18.18
C ASN A 283 -23.58 -1.47 -18.78
N VAL A 284 -24.42 -2.51 -18.81
CA VAL A 284 -24.07 -3.84 -19.33
C VAL A 284 -24.83 -4.19 -20.62
N LYS A 285 -24.25 -5.07 -21.43
CA LYS A 285 -24.88 -5.57 -22.66
C LYS A 285 -26.13 -6.39 -22.33
N ASP A 286 -27.14 -6.36 -23.20
CA ASP A 286 -28.37 -7.16 -23.02
C ASP A 286 -28.07 -8.67 -22.96
N SER A 287 -27.05 -9.11 -23.70
CA SER A 287 -26.56 -10.49 -23.68
C SER A 287 -26.04 -10.91 -22.30
N THR A 288 -25.41 -9.99 -21.55
CA THR A 288 -24.95 -10.25 -20.18
C THR A 288 -26.12 -10.45 -19.24
N ILE A 289 -27.13 -9.59 -19.31
CA ILE A 289 -28.34 -9.72 -18.49
C ILE A 289 -29.05 -11.02 -18.83
N THR A 290 -29.24 -11.29 -20.12
CA THR A 290 -29.89 -12.50 -20.62
C THR A 290 -29.16 -13.77 -20.17
N ALA A 291 -27.82 -13.78 -20.16
CA ALA A 291 -27.05 -14.90 -19.65
C ALA A 291 -27.35 -15.19 -18.17
N TYR A 292 -27.51 -14.17 -17.34
CA TYR A 292 -27.85 -14.33 -15.92
C TYR A 292 -29.33 -14.68 -15.69
N LEU A 293 -30.25 -14.13 -16.49
CA LEU A 293 -31.70 -14.39 -16.39
C LEU A 293 -32.04 -15.89 -16.47
N TYR A 294 -31.29 -16.65 -17.27
CA TYR A 294 -31.50 -18.08 -17.48
C TYR A 294 -30.62 -18.97 -16.58
N THR A 295 -29.99 -18.39 -15.56
CA THR A 295 -29.32 -19.18 -14.53
C THR A 295 -30.32 -19.73 -13.52
N ALA A 296 -29.92 -20.76 -12.77
CA ALA A 296 -30.80 -21.42 -11.78
C ALA A 296 -31.17 -20.51 -10.59
N GLN A 297 -30.62 -19.30 -10.50
CA GLN A 297 -30.92 -18.31 -9.46
C GLN A 297 -32.30 -17.66 -9.61
N PHE A 298 -32.89 -17.76 -10.81
CA PHE A 298 -34.11 -17.06 -11.16
C PHE A 298 -35.12 -18.00 -11.80
N VAL A 299 -36.40 -17.72 -11.56
CA VAL A 299 -37.52 -18.38 -12.23
C VAL A 299 -38.24 -17.36 -13.08
N ILE A 300 -38.54 -17.74 -14.32
CA ILE A 300 -39.30 -16.91 -15.26
C ILE A 300 -40.62 -17.63 -15.57
N GLU A 301 -41.71 -17.04 -15.11
CA GLU A 301 -43.09 -17.53 -15.31
C GLU A 301 -43.94 -16.34 -15.78
N ASP A 302 -44.74 -16.52 -16.83
CA ASP A 302 -45.62 -15.46 -17.38
C ASP A 302 -44.93 -14.11 -17.64
N LYS A 303 -43.67 -14.15 -18.12
CA LYS A 303 -42.81 -12.97 -18.38
C LYS A 303 -42.42 -12.18 -17.11
N MET A 304 -42.76 -12.67 -15.94
CA MET A 304 -42.31 -12.19 -14.64
C MET A 304 -41.09 -12.98 -14.21
N ILE A 305 -40.19 -12.34 -13.47
CA ILE A 305 -39.00 -12.95 -12.89
C ILE A 305 -39.01 -12.76 -11.37
N ARG A 306 -38.67 -13.83 -10.66
CA ARG A 306 -38.49 -13.89 -9.20
C ARG A 306 -37.23 -14.69 -8.87
N LEU A 307 -36.79 -14.63 -7.61
CA LEU A 307 -35.76 -15.54 -7.12
C LEU A 307 -36.28 -16.99 -7.13
N SER A 308 -35.39 -17.93 -7.43
CA SER A 308 -35.62 -19.36 -7.22
C SER A 308 -35.69 -19.68 -5.72
N THR A 309 -36.64 -20.52 -5.32
CA THR A 309 -36.68 -21.19 -4.01
C THR A 309 -36.00 -22.57 -4.10
N GLU A 310 -35.89 -23.27 -2.98
CA GLU A 310 -35.36 -24.65 -2.96
C GLU A 310 -36.20 -25.59 -3.84
N ASP A 311 -37.51 -25.41 -3.87
CA ASP A 311 -38.44 -26.22 -4.67
C ASP A 311 -38.26 -26.03 -6.19
N ASP A 312 -37.71 -24.89 -6.60
CA ASP A 312 -37.46 -24.59 -8.03
C ASP A 312 -36.20 -25.28 -8.56
N VAL A 313 -35.29 -25.74 -7.69
CA VAL A 313 -34.03 -26.38 -8.10
C VAL A 313 -34.31 -27.81 -8.56
N ARG A 314 -34.61 -27.95 -9.86
CA ARG A 314 -34.86 -29.26 -10.48
C ARG A 314 -33.55 -29.96 -10.86
N LEU A 315 -33.24 -31.04 -10.13
CA LEU A 315 -32.11 -31.92 -10.44
C LEU A 315 -32.57 -33.11 -11.30
N ARG A 316 -31.77 -33.48 -12.29
CA ARG A 316 -32.04 -34.67 -13.11
C ARG A 316 -31.68 -35.95 -12.34
N PRO A 317 -32.30 -37.09 -12.69
CA PRO A 317 -31.89 -38.38 -12.13
C PRO A 317 -30.39 -38.63 -12.36
N LEU A 318 -29.69 -39.12 -11.34
CA LEU A 318 -28.24 -39.35 -11.38
C LEU A 318 -27.80 -40.21 -12.59
N ALA A 319 -28.62 -41.20 -12.97
CA ALA A 319 -28.35 -42.07 -14.11
C ALA A 319 -28.25 -41.31 -15.46
N GLN A 320 -28.82 -40.11 -15.57
CA GLN A 320 -28.77 -39.28 -16.78
C GLN A 320 -27.62 -38.26 -16.77
N THR A 321 -26.88 -38.16 -15.67
CA THR A 321 -25.88 -37.09 -15.47
C THR A 321 -24.47 -37.59 -15.25
N ILE A 322 -24.29 -38.89 -15.01
CA ILE A 322 -22.99 -39.56 -14.92
C ILE A 322 -22.51 -40.01 -16.30
N ASP A 323 -21.20 -40.07 -16.49
CA ASP A 323 -20.59 -40.64 -17.70
C ASP A 323 -20.48 -42.17 -17.62
N GLY A 324 -20.53 -42.73 -16.41
CA GLY A 324 -20.59 -44.17 -16.20
C GLY A 324 -20.44 -44.58 -14.74
N ARG A 325 -20.26 -45.89 -14.52
CA ARG A 325 -19.95 -46.47 -13.21
C ARG A 325 -18.69 -47.31 -13.27
N THR A 326 -17.92 -47.32 -12.19
CA THR A 326 -16.79 -48.23 -12.01
C THR A 326 -17.26 -49.68 -11.80
N GLY A 327 -16.34 -50.65 -11.79
CA GLY A 327 -16.68 -52.07 -11.59
C GLY A 327 -17.35 -52.37 -10.24
N ASN A 328 -17.10 -51.55 -9.21
CA ASN A 328 -17.78 -51.60 -7.92
C ASN A 328 -19.04 -50.71 -7.84
N GLY A 329 -19.53 -50.18 -8.97
CA GLY A 329 -20.77 -49.43 -9.06
C GLY A 329 -20.68 -47.93 -8.72
N ALA A 330 -19.51 -47.40 -8.36
CA ALA A 330 -19.37 -45.98 -8.03
C ALA A 330 -19.54 -45.09 -9.28
N PRO A 331 -20.36 -44.02 -9.23
CA PRO A 331 -20.56 -43.13 -10.37
C PRO A 331 -19.31 -42.30 -10.66
N TYR A 332 -19.08 -42.01 -11.94
CA TYR A 332 -18.01 -41.11 -12.35
C TYR A 332 -18.43 -40.12 -13.44
N TRP A 333 -17.68 -39.02 -13.49
CA TRP A 333 -17.74 -37.97 -14.50
C TRP A 333 -16.40 -37.84 -15.20
N ILE A 334 -16.41 -37.53 -16.50
CA ILE A 334 -15.20 -37.37 -17.30
C ILE A 334 -14.88 -35.89 -17.44
N ILE A 335 -13.65 -35.55 -17.05
CA ILE A 335 -13.09 -34.21 -17.18
C ILE A 335 -12.09 -34.22 -18.33
N ASN A 336 -12.30 -33.35 -19.30
CA ASN A 336 -11.33 -33.08 -20.36
C ASN A 336 -10.27 -32.09 -19.85
N VAL A 337 -9.01 -32.51 -19.82
CA VAL A 337 -7.91 -31.72 -19.25
C VAL A 337 -7.44 -30.66 -20.26
N LYS A 338 -7.44 -29.40 -19.82
CA LYS A 338 -6.91 -28.24 -20.57
C LYS A 338 -5.65 -27.72 -19.89
N ALA A 339 -4.75 -27.06 -20.63
CA ALA A 339 -3.49 -26.53 -20.06
C ALA A 339 -3.71 -25.64 -18.82
N ARG A 340 -4.80 -24.87 -18.78
CA ARG A 340 -5.16 -24.02 -17.62
C ARG A 340 -5.45 -24.82 -16.34
N HIS A 341 -5.96 -26.04 -16.44
CA HIS A 341 -6.25 -26.86 -15.25
C HIS A 341 -4.95 -27.26 -14.53
N LEU A 342 -3.88 -27.55 -15.29
CA LEU A 342 -2.54 -27.86 -14.75
C LEU A 342 -1.88 -26.65 -14.05
N LYS A 343 -2.31 -25.43 -14.39
CA LYS A 343 -1.90 -24.16 -13.76
C LYS A 343 -2.77 -23.77 -12.56
N GLY A 344 -3.71 -24.61 -12.15
CA GLY A 344 -4.55 -24.38 -10.97
C GLY A 344 -5.88 -23.68 -11.24
N HIS A 345 -6.25 -23.43 -12.50
CA HIS A 345 -7.59 -22.92 -12.81
C HIS A 345 -8.66 -23.99 -12.59
N SER A 346 -9.82 -23.58 -12.09
CA SER A 346 -10.97 -24.45 -11.90
C SER A 346 -11.48 -25.04 -13.22
N VAL A 347 -11.96 -26.28 -13.14
CA VAL A 347 -12.82 -26.94 -14.12
C VAL A 347 -14.23 -26.38 -13.96
N VAL A 348 -14.92 -26.14 -15.08
CA VAL A 348 -16.28 -25.58 -15.12
C VAL A 348 -17.14 -26.40 -16.08
N GLY A 349 -18.46 -26.22 -16.04
CA GLY A 349 -19.40 -26.89 -16.95
C GLY A 349 -19.84 -28.27 -16.49
N LEU A 350 -19.59 -28.64 -15.23
CA LEU A 350 -20.08 -29.90 -14.67
C LEU A 350 -21.55 -29.78 -14.25
N PRO A 351 -22.30 -30.90 -14.27
CA PRO A 351 -23.70 -30.92 -13.86
C PRO A 351 -23.86 -30.55 -12.37
N PRO A 352 -24.87 -29.75 -11.99
CA PRO A 352 -25.15 -29.43 -10.59
C PRO A 352 -25.49 -30.68 -9.75
N GLU A 353 -25.96 -31.75 -10.38
CA GLU A 353 -26.23 -33.03 -9.73
C GLU A 353 -24.98 -33.62 -9.04
N LEU A 354 -23.78 -33.33 -9.54
CA LEU A 354 -22.53 -33.70 -8.88
C LEU A 354 -22.34 -32.97 -7.54
N ALA A 355 -22.72 -31.69 -7.46
CA ALA A 355 -22.67 -30.95 -6.19
C ALA A 355 -23.66 -31.53 -5.18
N PHE A 356 -24.89 -31.79 -5.61
CA PHE A 356 -25.88 -32.43 -4.76
C PHE A 356 -25.43 -33.80 -4.26
N TYR A 357 -24.87 -34.63 -5.14
CA TYR A 357 -24.36 -35.96 -4.79
C TYR A 357 -23.19 -35.91 -3.80
N LEU A 358 -22.41 -34.83 -3.83
CA LEU A 358 -21.32 -34.52 -2.88
C LEU A 358 -21.79 -33.70 -1.67
N LYS A 359 -23.11 -33.55 -1.46
CA LYS A 359 -23.71 -32.81 -0.35
C LYS A 359 -23.25 -31.35 -0.27
N CYS A 360 -22.98 -30.73 -1.42
CA CYS A 360 -22.73 -29.30 -1.55
C CYS A 360 -24.07 -28.60 -1.79
N GLU A 361 -24.40 -27.64 -0.93
CA GLU A 361 -25.64 -26.86 -1.03
C GLU A 361 -25.53 -25.75 -2.10
N PRO A 362 -26.66 -25.29 -2.67
CA PRO A 362 -26.68 -24.14 -3.56
C PRO A 362 -26.03 -22.89 -2.95
N ASN A 363 -25.32 -22.13 -3.78
CA ASN A 363 -24.58 -20.90 -3.39
C ASN A 363 -23.48 -21.10 -2.34
N THR A 364 -23.09 -22.34 -2.04
CA THR A 364 -22.00 -22.65 -1.11
C THR A 364 -20.72 -23.13 -1.81
N ARG A 365 -19.67 -23.28 -1.01
CA ARG A 365 -18.42 -23.92 -1.39
C ARG A 365 -18.07 -24.98 -0.35
N SER A 366 -17.96 -26.22 -0.81
CA SER A 366 -17.56 -27.34 0.05
C SER A 366 -16.16 -27.84 -0.29
N ARG A 367 -15.52 -28.48 0.69
CA ARG A 367 -14.28 -29.24 0.54
C ARG A 367 -14.62 -30.72 0.52
N VAL A 368 -14.05 -31.42 -0.45
CA VAL A 368 -14.28 -32.86 -0.64
C VAL A 368 -12.92 -33.56 -0.60
N PRO A 369 -12.70 -34.46 0.36
CA PRO A 369 -11.46 -35.20 0.46
C PRO A 369 -11.18 -36.02 -0.80
N ILE A 370 -9.93 -36.00 -1.23
CA ILE A 370 -9.43 -36.80 -2.35
C ILE A 370 -8.75 -38.04 -1.77
N HIS A 371 -9.30 -39.23 -2.02
CA HIS A 371 -8.71 -40.48 -1.53
C HIS A 371 -7.70 -41.07 -2.53
N PHE A 372 -7.77 -40.68 -3.80
CA PHE A 372 -6.82 -41.10 -4.82
C PHE A 372 -6.65 -40.03 -5.91
N PRO A 373 -5.42 -39.68 -6.32
CA PRO A 373 -4.13 -40.11 -5.75
C PRO A 373 -3.96 -39.68 -4.28
N LEU A 374 -3.20 -40.45 -3.50
CA LEU A 374 -2.89 -40.13 -2.11
C LEU A 374 -2.14 -38.80 -1.98
N ASP A 375 -2.19 -38.19 -0.80
CA ASP A 375 -1.52 -36.94 -0.43
C ASP A 375 -1.86 -35.76 -1.36
N CYS A 376 -3.11 -35.65 -1.77
CA CYS A 376 -3.63 -34.48 -2.48
C CYS A 376 -4.41 -33.58 -1.53
N ARG A 377 -4.37 -32.27 -1.77
CA ARG A 377 -5.26 -31.32 -1.10
C ARG A 377 -6.71 -31.62 -1.48
N ASP A 378 -7.62 -31.43 -0.53
CA ASP A 378 -9.06 -31.49 -0.77
C ASP A 378 -9.49 -30.67 -1.98
N MET A 379 -10.27 -31.33 -2.83
CA MET A 379 -10.96 -30.71 -3.95
C MET A 379 -11.94 -29.67 -3.40
N SER A 380 -12.03 -28.50 -4.05
CA SER A 380 -13.15 -27.59 -3.74
C SER A 380 -14.22 -27.71 -4.79
N ILE A 381 -15.46 -27.86 -4.35
CA ILE A 381 -16.65 -27.79 -5.19
C ILE A 381 -17.37 -26.48 -4.88
N THR A 382 -17.82 -25.76 -5.91
CA THR A 382 -18.51 -24.48 -5.74
C THR A 382 -19.71 -24.45 -6.66
N TRP A 383 -20.89 -24.49 -6.05
CA TRP A 383 -22.16 -24.44 -6.76
C TRP A 383 -22.78 -23.07 -6.54
N ARG A 384 -22.76 -22.23 -7.58
CA ARG A 384 -23.46 -20.93 -7.57
C ARG A 384 -24.64 -21.02 -8.51
N LEU A 385 -25.83 -20.74 -8.01
CA LEU A 385 -27.04 -20.74 -8.83
C LEU A 385 -26.97 -19.67 -9.92
N ALA A 386 -26.31 -18.55 -9.63
CA ALA A 386 -26.06 -17.46 -10.59
C ALA A 386 -24.90 -17.73 -11.58
N SER A 387 -24.33 -18.93 -11.61
CA SER A 387 -23.23 -19.28 -12.52
C SER A 387 -23.74 -19.50 -13.94
N THR A 388 -23.22 -18.72 -14.90
CA THR A 388 -23.47 -18.94 -16.34
C THR A 388 -22.64 -20.09 -16.92
N THR A 389 -21.69 -20.63 -16.14
CA THR A 389 -20.77 -21.70 -16.56
C THR A 389 -21.00 -23.02 -15.81
N GLY A 390 -22.09 -23.12 -15.05
CA GLY A 390 -22.40 -24.29 -14.24
C GLY A 390 -21.49 -24.48 -13.02
N LEU A 391 -21.40 -25.72 -12.54
CA LEU A 391 -20.63 -26.11 -11.37
C LEU A 391 -19.13 -25.92 -11.58
N GLN A 392 -18.43 -25.47 -10.54
CA GLN A 392 -16.98 -25.30 -10.57
C GLN A 392 -16.26 -26.24 -9.61
N ILE A 393 -15.17 -26.84 -10.09
CA ILE A 393 -14.27 -27.68 -9.29
C ILE A 393 -12.85 -27.11 -9.34
N GLY A 394 -12.28 -26.86 -8.17
CA GLY A 394 -10.95 -26.29 -7.99
C GLY A 394 -9.99 -27.21 -7.25
N TYR A 395 -8.71 -26.80 -7.24
CA TYR A 395 -7.58 -27.53 -6.62
C TYR A 395 -7.26 -28.89 -7.25
N LEU A 396 -7.42 -29.00 -8.57
CA LEU A 396 -7.10 -30.23 -9.31
C LEU A 396 -5.65 -30.27 -9.84
N ALA A 397 -4.90 -29.18 -9.82
CA ALA A 397 -3.56 -29.16 -10.43
C ALA A 397 -2.62 -30.24 -9.87
N ASP A 398 -2.61 -30.44 -8.55
CA ASP A 398 -1.75 -31.42 -7.90
C ASP A 398 -2.17 -32.85 -8.26
N VAL A 399 -3.48 -33.11 -8.26
CA VAL A 399 -4.08 -34.39 -8.69
C VAL A 399 -3.68 -34.73 -10.12
N LEU A 400 -3.88 -33.78 -11.04
CA LEU A 400 -3.60 -33.97 -12.47
C LEU A 400 -2.09 -34.22 -12.69
N LYS A 401 -1.21 -33.50 -11.98
CA LYS A 401 0.24 -33.74 -12.04
C LYS A 401 0.62 -35.14 -11.54
N LYS A 402 0.05 -35.58 -10.41
CA LYS A 402 0.30 -36.93 -9.86
C LYS A 402 -0.21 -38.05 -10.76
N LEU A 403 -1.29 -37.82 -11.51
CA LEU A 403 -1.77 -38.75 -12.53
C LEU A 403 -0.95 -38.71 -13.83
N HIS A 404 0.07 -37.85 -13.92
CA HIS A 404 0.90 -37.66 -15.11
C HIS A 404 0.07 -37.35 -16.37
N VAL A 405 -1.04 -36.63 -16.22
CA VAL A 405 -1.90 -36.24 -17.35
C VAL A 405 -1.41 -34.98 -18.04
N ARG A 406 -1.66 -34.91 -19.35
CA ARG A 406 -1.32 -33.79 -20.22
C ARG A 406 -2.60 -33.10 -20.71
N GLU A 407 -2.45 -31.94 -21.35
CA GLU A 407 -3.56 -31.34 -22.08
C GLU A 407 -4.07 -32.29 -23.15
N GLY A 408 -5.40 -32.39 -23.29
CA GLY A 408 -6.08 -33.33 -24.18
C GLY A 408 -6.48 -34.64 -23.49
N ASP A 409 -5.83 -35.02 -22.38
CA ASP A 409 -6.17 -36.23 -21.65
C ASP A 409 -7.56 -36.13 -21.00
N ARG A 410 -8.15 -37.30 -20.73
CA ARG A 410 -9.43 -37.44 -20.03
C ARG A 410 -9.19 -38.07 -18.66
N VAL A 411 -9.84 -37.52 -17.63
CA VAL A 411 -9.74 -38.01 -16.24
C VAL A 411 -11.14 -38.30 -15.71
N ARG A 412 -11.32 -39.46 -15.08
CA ARG A 412 -12.53 -39.80 -14.34
C ARG A 412 -12.45 -39.17 -12.96
N LEU A 413 -13.45 -38.38 -12.60
CA LEU A 413 -13.79 -38.02 -11.21
C LEU A 413 -14.78 -39.05 -10.72
N ILE A 414 -14.35 -39.92 -9.80
CA ILE A 414 -15.13 -41.01 -9.24
C ILE A 414 -15.60 -40.58 -7.85
N VAL A 415 -16.89 -40.66 -7.57
CA VAL A 415 -17.42 -40.33 -6.25
C VAL A 415 -17.66 -41.61 -5.44
N GLN A 416 -17.03 -41.70 -4.26
CA GLN A 416 -17.22 -42.79 -3.30
C GLN A 416 -18.08 -42.32 -2.13
N ASP A 417 -19.11 -43.11 -1.80
CA ASP A 417 -20.00 -42.94 -0.65
C ASP A 417 -20.60 -41.53 -0.49
N GLY A 418 -20.71 -40.78 -1.61
CA GLY A 418 -21.21 -39.40 -1.64
C GLY A 418 -20.41 -38.40 -0.81
N SER A 419 -19.17 -38.70 -0.41
CA SER A 419 -18.39 -37.85 0.50
C SER A 419 -16.89 -37.78 0.21
N LYS A 420 -16.36 -38.67 -0.63
CA LYS A 420 -14.95 -38.66 -1.07
C LYS A 420 -14.87 -38.82 -2.57
N VAL A 421 -13.78 -38.34 -3.15
CA VAL A 421 -13.53 -38.48 -4.59
C VAL A 421 -12.19 -39.11 -4.90
N GLY A 422 -12.15 -39.86 -5.99
CA GLY A 422 -10.94 -40.42 -6.57
C GLY A 422 -10.79 -39.92 -8.00
N PHE A 423 -9.56 -39.85 -8.48
CA PHE A 423 -9.26 -39.45 -9.85
C PHE A 423 -8.40 -40.49 -10.54
N GLU A 424 -8.82 -40.90 -11.73
CA GLU A 424 -8.11 -41.89 -12.53
C GLU A 424 -8.03 -41.44 -13.98
N ARG A 425 -6.96 -41.80 -14.69
CA ARG A 425 -6.91 -41.58 -16.15
C ARG A 425 -8.02 -42.40 -16.81
N HIS A 426 -8.77 -41.77 -17.70
CA HIS A 426 -9.73 -42.47 -18.54
C HIS A 426 -8.97 -43.00 -19.76
N ALA A 427 -8.82 -44.33 -19.87
CA ALA A 427 -8.28 -44.92 -21.08
C ALA A 427 -9.28 -44.73 -22.22
N THR A 428 -8.84 -44.13 -23.32
CA THR A 428 -9.52 -44.29 -24.62
C THR A 428 -9.33 -45.74 -25.02
N ILE A 429 -10.42 -46.50 -25.03
CA ILE A 429 -10.49 -47.67 -25.90
C ILE A 429 -10.68 -47.06 -27.29
N ASP A 430 -9.62 -47.07 -28.09
CA ASP A 430 -9.71 -46.73 -29.52
C ASP A 430 -10.65 -47.71 -30.24
#